data_AF-A0AA39VV44-F1
#
_entry.id   AF-A0AA39VV44-F1
#
_cell.length_a   1.000
_cell.length_b   1.000
_cell.length_c   1.000
_cell.angle_alpha   90.00
_cell.angle_beta   90.00
_cell.angle_gamma   90.00
#
_symmetry.space_group_name_H-M   'P 1'
#
loop_
_entity.id
_entity.type
_entity.pdbx_description
1 polymer ?
#
loop_
_entity_poly.entity_id
_entity_poly.type
_entity_poly.pdbx_seq_one_letter_code
_entity_poly.pdbx_strand_id
1 'polypeptide(L)'
;MQRKSETFEKFKEFRAEVENQLGKTIKSLRSDRGGEYLDQEFEDFMVEYGIVSQLTAPSTPQQNGVAERRNRTIMEMVRSMISFSSLPNSFWRYALQTAAYI
;
A
#
# COMPACT_ATOMS: atom_id res chain seq x y z
N MET A 1 -9.33 8.69 0.75
CA MET A 1 -9.01 8.54 2.17
C MET A 1 -8.81 9.93 2.75
N GLN A 2 -9.59 10.31 3.75
CA GLN A 2 -9.54 11.66 4.34
C GLN A 2 -9.11 11.66 5.81
N ARG A 3 -8.74 10.52 6.42
CA ARG A 3 -8.29 10.46 7.83
C ARG A 3 -7.16 9.46 8.02
N LYS A 4 -6.13 9.86 8.79
CA LYS A 4 -4.97 9.01 9.14
C LYS A 4 -5.36 7.72 9.86
N SER A 5 -6.41 7.78 10.68
CA SER A 5 -6.96 6.62 11.38
C SER A 5 -7.50 5.54 10.43
N GLU A 6 -8.02 5.92 9.26
CA GLU A 6 -8.49 4.96 8.24
C GLU A 6 -7.31 4.15 7.66
N THR A 7 -6.16 4.81 7.43
CA THR A 7 -4.95 4.15 6.95
C THR A 7 -4.44 3.12 7.97
N PHE A 8 -4.46 3.47 9.26
CA PHE A 8 -3.98 2.57 10.30
C PHE A 8 -4.86 1.30 10.44
N GLU A 9 -6.17 1.47 10.52
CA GLU A 9 -7.09 0.32 10.59
C GLU A 9 -6.95 -0.60 9.37
N LYS A 10 -6.82 -0.01 8.16
CA LYS A 10 -6.58 -0.80 6.95
C LYS A 10 -5.23 -1.50 6.94
N PHE A 11 -4.20 -0.92 7.55
CA PHE A 11 -2.92 -1.61 7.70
C PHE A 11 -3.03 -2.83 8.62
N LYS A 12 -3.77 -2.74 9.74
CA LYS A 12 -4.03 -3.87 10.65
C LYS A 12 -4.72 -5.03 9.92
N GLU A 13 -5.80 -4.72 9.19
CA GLU A 13 -6.54 -5.68 8.36
C GLU A 13 -5.61 -6.35 7.33
N PHE A 14 -4.88 -5.53 6.55
CA PHE A 14 -3.97 -6.02 5.52
C PHE A 14 -2.89 -6.94 6.08
N ARG A 15 -2.27 -6.54 7.19
CA ARG A 15 -1.21 -7.31 7.84
C ARG A 15 -1.73 -8.66 8.32
N ALA A 16 -2.88 -8.71 9.00
CA ALA A 16 -3.48 -9.98 9.43
C ALA A 16 -3.77 -10.91 8.24
N GLU A 17 -4.28 -10.36 7.14
CA GLU A 17 -4.59 -11.12 5.94
C GLU A 17 -3.33 -11.70 5.28
N VAL A 18 -2.33 -10.86 4.98
CA VAL A 18 -1.13 -11.31 4.24
C VAL A 18 -0.25 -12.24 5.06
N GLU A 19 -0.15 -12.02 6.38
CA GLU A 19 0.63 -12.92 7.24
C GLU A 19 0.00 -14.30 7.32
N ASN A 20 -1.34 -14.35 7.41
CA ASN A 20 -2.09 -15.61 7.43
C ASN A 20 -2.04 -16.32 6.07
N GLN A 21 -2.24 -15.61 4.96
CA GLN A 21 -2.22 -16.21 3.62
C GLN A 21 -0.82 -16.72 3.22
N LEU A 22 0.24 -16.02 3.61
CA LEU A 22 1.61 -16.33 3.18
C LEU A 22 2.40 -17.14 4.22
N GLY A 23 1.89 -17.30 5.45
CA GLY A 23 2.60 -17.93 6.55
C GLY A 23 3.91 -17.22 6.93
N LYS A 24 4.00 -15.91 6.67
CA LYS A 24 5.20 -15.08 6.86
C LYS A 24 4.82 -13.80 7.58
N THR A 25 5.66 -13.37 8.52
CA THR A 25 5.43 -12.09 9.22
C THR A 25 6.07 -10.93 8.47
N ILE A 26 5.44 -9.75 8.51
CA ILE A 26 6.04 -8.50 8.07
C ILE A 26 7.20 -8.15 9.00
N LYS A 27 8.40 -7.89 8.45
CA LYS A 27 9.60 -7.54 9.24
C LYS A 27 9.93 -6.07 9.24
N SER A 28 9.59 -5.37 8.17
CA SER A 28 9.89 -3.95 8.02
C SER A 28 8.87 -3.27 7.13
N LEU A 29 8.45 -2.08 7.51
CA LEU A 29 7.64 -1.18 6.70
C LEU A 29 8.52 -0.02 6.25
N ARG A 30 8.61 0.21 4.94
CA ARG A 30 9.28 1.40 4.39
C ARG A 30 8.23 2.37 3.87
N SER A 31 8.24 3.59 4.38
CA SER A 31 7.35 4.66 3.93
C SER A 31 8.13 5.94 3.65
N ASP A 32 7.52 6.83 2.88
CA ASP A 32 7.97 8.21 2.83
C ASP A 32 7.61 8.95 4.13
N ARG A 33 7.99 10.23 4.20
CA ARG A 33 7.66 11.12 5.33
C ARG A 33 6.31 11.83 5.15
N GLY A 34 5.37 11.22 4.42
CA GLY A 34 4.04 11.78 4.13
C GLY A 34 3.12 11.93 5.35
N GLY A 35 3.54 11.46 6.53
CA GLY A 35 2.84 11.69 7.80
C GLY A 35 1.63 10.80 8.05
N GLU A 36 1.30 9.91 7.13
CA GLU A 36 0.24 8.90 7.26
C GLU A 36 0.65 7.74 8.18
N TYR A 37 1.94 7.45 8.26
CA TYR A 37 2.54 6.36 9.06
C TYR A 37 3.34 6.87 10.27
N LEU A 38 3.16 8.14 10.65
CA LEU A 38 3.90 8.81 11.74
C LEU A 38 3.05 9.05 12.99
N ASP A 39 1.91 8.37 13.11
CA ASP A 39 1.07 8.47 14.31
C ASP A 39 1.66 7.60 15.44
N GLN A 40 1.56 8.05 16.69
CA GLN A 40 2.11 7.33 17.84
C GLN A 40 1.46 5.95 17.97
N GLU A 41 0.15 5.86 17.74
CA GLU A 41 -0.59 4.59 17.78
C GLU A 41 -0.05 3.60 16.73
N PHE A 42 0.39 4.11 15.57
CA PHE A 42 0.98 3.31 14.51
C PHE A 42 2.39 2.84 14.91
N GLU A 43 3.20 3.71 15.51
CA GLU A 43 4.52 3.35 16.02
C GLU A 43 4.46 2.28 17.11
N ASP A 44 3.56 2.44 18.08
CA ASP A 44 3.37 1.48 19.17
C ASP A 44 2.97 0.10 18.62
N PHE A 45 2.10 0.07 17.61
CA PHE A 45 1.74 -1.16 16.90
C PHE A 45 2.92 -1.77 16.13
N MET A 46 3.75 -0.96 15.48
CA MET A 46 4.96 -1.48 14.84
C MET A 46 5.89 -2.15 15.85
N VAL A 47 6.05 -1.55 17.05
CA VAL A 47 6.85 -2.12 18.14
C VAL A 47 6.24 -3.41 18.69
N GLU A 48 4.93 -3.42 18.96
CA GLU A 48 4.20 -4.58 19.52
C GLU A 48 4.45 -5.85 18.68
N TYR A 49 4.50 -5.69 17.36
CA TYR A 49 4.67 -6.81 16.44
C TYR A 49 6.08 -6.93 15.84
N GLY A 50 7.04 -6.16 16.34
CA GLY A 50 8.44 -6.23 15.91
C GLY A 50 8.67 -5.84 14.44
N ILE A 51 7.85 -4.94 13.90
CA ILE A 51 7.98 -4.40 12.55
C ILE A 51 8.92 -3.19 12.60
N VAL A 52 10.02 -3.23 11.84
CA VAL A 52 10.96 -2.11 11.74
C VAL A 52 10.42 -1.03 10.81
N SER A 53 10.16 0.16 11.34
CA SER A 53 9.83 1.34 10.54
C SER A 53 11.06 1.92 9.85
N GLN A 54 10.98 2.13 8.54
CA GLN A 54 12.04 2.71 7.72
C GLN A 54 11.49 3.94 6.97
N LEU A 55 11.89 5.12 7.42
CA LEU A 55 11.54 6.36 6.73
C LEU A 55 12.56 6.68 5.64
N THR A 56 12.11 6.88 4.41
CA THR A 56 12.99 7.33 3.34
C THR A 56 13.52 8.73 3.63
N ALA A 57 14.76 9.00 3.20
CA ALA A 57 15.33 10.34 3.34
C ALA A 57 14.54 11.36 2.50
N PRO A 58 14.40 12.61 2.97
CA PRO A 58 13.77 13.67 2.17
C PRO A 58 14.44 13.79 0.82
N SER A 59 13.64 13.99 -0.23
CA SER A 59 14.15 14.17 -1.60
C SER A 59 14.95 12.98 -2.16
N THR A 60 14.71 11.76 -1.67
CA THR A 60 15.25 10.51 -2.26
C THR A 60 14.16 9.57 -2.80
N PRO A 61 13.44 9.95 -3.89
CA PRO A 61 12.38 9.12 -4.48
C PRO A 61 12.84 7.70 -4.83
N GLN A 62 14.14 7.51 -5.07
CA GLN A 62 14.72 6.20 -5.40
C GLN A 62 14.52 5.16 -4.28
N GLN A 63 14.48 5.59 -3.01
CA GLN A 63 14.29 4.68 -1.87
C GLN A 63 12.86 4.11 -1.77
N ASN A 64 11.87 4.90 -2.21
CA ASN A 64 10.47 4.48 -2.34
C ASN A 64 10.12 4.02 -3.77
N GLY A 65 11.07 4.14 -4.70
CA GLY A 65 10.83 3.98 -6.13
C GLY A 65 10.34 2.59 -6.52
N VAL A 66 10.57 1.56 -5.71
CA VAL A 66 10.01 0.22 -5.97
C VAL A 66 8.50 0.22 -5.78
N ALA A 67 8.01 0.77 -4.66
CA ALA A 67 6.58 0.88 -4.38
C ALA A 67 5.90 1.82 -5.38
N GLU A 68 6.50 2.99 -5.64
CA GLU A 68 5.97 3.95 -6.61
C GLU A 68 5.88 3.39 -8.02
N ARG A 69 6.92 2.66 -8.48
CA ARG A 69 6.89 2.00 -9.80
C ARG A 69 5.80 0.95 -9.87
N ARG A 70 5.63 0.11 -8.85
CA ARG A 70 4.55 -0.89 -8.82
C ARG A 70 3.18 -0.23 -8.87
N ASN A 71 2.95 0.79 -8.03
CA ASN A 71 1.69 1.52 -8.01
C ASN A 71 1.39 2.16 -9.37
N ARG A 72 2.41 2.74 -10.02
CA ARG A 72 2.27 3.29 -11.37
C ARG A 72 1.91 2.21 -12.39
N THR A 73 2.63 1.08 -12.42
CA THR A 73 2.35 -0.03 -13.35
C THR A 73 0.93 -0.57 -13.19
N ILE A 74 0.48 -0.79 -11.94
CA ILE A 74 -0.89 -1.24 -11.67
C ILE A 74 -1.91 -0.24 -12.21
N MET A 75 -1.73 1.06 -11.94
CA MET A 75 -2.66 2.09 -12.40
C MET A 75 -2.63 2.29 -13.93
N GLU A 76 -1.49 2.08 -14.59
CA GLU A 76 -1.38 2.05 -16.05
C GLU A 76 -2.16 0.87 -16.63
N MET A 77 -2.05 -0.33 -16.03
CA MET A 77 -2.85 -1.50 -16.42
C MET A 77 -4.35 -1.25 -16.24
N VAL A 78 -4.77 -0.68 -15.10
CA VAL A 78 -6.17 -0.30 -14.85
C VAL A 78 -6.70 0.61 -15.95
N ARG A 79 -5.95 1.66 -16.30
CA ARG A 79 -6.34 2.61 -17.35
C ARG A 79 -6.45 1.93 -18.71
N SER A 80 -5.50 1.06 -19.04
CA SER A 80 -5.52 0.30 -20.29
C SER A 80 -6.73 -0.63 -20.37
N MET A 81 -7.01 -1.40 -19.31
CA MET A 81 -8.16 -2.31 -19.23
C MET A 81 -9.49 -1.58 -19.38
N ILE A 82 -9.69 -0.50 -18.62
CA ILE A 82 -10.94 0.29 -18.70
C ILE A 82 -11.10 0.87 -20.11
N SER A 83 -10.05 1.49 -20.65
CA SER A 83 -10.07 2.08 -22.00
C SER A 83 -10.39 1.07 -23.10
N PHE A 84 -9.98 -0.19 -22.93
CA PHE A 84 -10.24 -1.26 -23.89
C PHE A 84 -11.63 -1.91 -23.71
N SER A 85 -12.09 -2.06 -22.47
CA SER A 85 -13.28 -2.87 -22.12
C SER A 85 -14.63 -2.29 -22.53
N SER A 86 -14.69 -1.03 -22.99
CA SER A 86 -15.94 -0.26 -23.20
C SER A 86 -16.85 -0.14 -21.96
N LEU A 87 -16.37 -0.57 -20.78
CA LEU A 87 -17.11 -0.48 -19.53
C LEU A 87 -17.07 0.93 -18.95
N PRO A 88 -18.10 1.35 -18.19
CA PRO A 88 -18.06 2.61 -17.46
C PRO A 88 -16.90 2.66 -16.46
N ASN A 89 -16.37 3.86 -16.21
CA ASN A 89 -15.32 4.09 -15.22
C ASN A 89 -15.69 3.62 -13.80
N SER A 90 -16.96 3.39 -13.48
CA SER A 90 -17.40 2.81 -12.20
C SER A 90 -16.84 1.40 -11.96
N PHE A 91 -16.43 0.68 -13.01
CA PHE A 91 -15.84 -0.65 -12.94
C PHE A 91 -14.33 -0.66 -12.63
N TRP A 92 -13.71 0.52 -12.39
CA TRP A 92 -12.27 0.62 -12.18
C TRP A 92 -11.73 -0.25 -11.02
N ARG A 93 -12.55 -0.54 -10.01
CA ARG A 93 -12.18 -1.44 -8.90
C ARG A 93 -11.97 -2.88 -9.35
N TYR A 94 -12.79 -3.37 -10.28
CA TYR A 94 -12.63 -4.71 -10.86
C TYR A 94 -11.40 -4.78 -11.78
N ALA A 95 -11.17 -3.71 -12.55
CA ALA A 95 -9.93 -3.56 -13.31
C ALA A 95 -8.70 -3.54 -12.39
N LEU A 96 -8.76 -2.88 -11.23
CA LEU A 96 -7.69 -2.86 -10.24
C LEU A 96 -7.42 -4.26 -9.66
N GLN A 97 -8.47 -4.98 -9.28
CA GLN A 97 -8.34 -6.36 -8.80
C GLN A 97 -7.70 -7.28 -9.85
N THR A 98 -8.10 -7.12 -11.11
CA THR A 98 -7.55 -7.88 -12.23
C THR A 98 -6.09 -7.52 -12.47
N ALA A 99 -5.74 -6.22 -12.48
CA ALA A 99 -4.38 -5.74 -12.66
C ALA A 99 -3.44 -6.15 -11.52
N ALA A 100 -3.94 -6.32 -10.30
CA ALA A 100 -3.15 -6.81 -9.17
C ALA A 100 -2.93 -8.33 -9.18
N TYR A 101 -3.77 -9.08 -9.91
CA TYR A 101 -3.67 -10.53 -10.05
C TYR A 101 -2.68 -10.97 -11.14
N ILE A 102 -2.57 -10.19 -12.22
CA ILE A 102 -1.66 -10.42 -13.37
C ILE A 102 -0.21 -10.12 -12.97
#